data_AF-A0A7X3DJH1-F1
#
_entry.id   AF-A0A7X3DJH1-F1
#
_cell.length_a   1.000
_cell.length_b   1.000
_cell.length_c   1.000
_cell.angle_alpha   90.00
_cell.angle_beta   90.00
_cell.angle_gamma   90.00
#
_symmetry.space_group_name_H-M   'P 1'
#
loop_
_entity.id
_entity.type
_entity.pdbx_description
1 polymer ?
#
loop_
_entity_poly.entity_id
_entity_poly.type
_entity_poly.pdbx_seq_one_letter_code
_entity_poly.pdbx_strand_id
1 'polypeptide(L)'
;MKTLEEVLYDYTRGEKTLEEANKALKELGCGLTLDPTRNLFSARELLETRAGETPDEANGWGILDHGVGSLEKVHVVNGRTVDVDMGQETAYVYMAGKRYRLRGDVLTEED
;
A
#
# COMPACT_ATOMS: atom_id res chain seq x y z
N MET A 1 6.63 -10.13 -30.32
CA MET A 1 5.99 -10.35 -29.01
C MET A 1 6.23 -9.08 -28.22
N LYS A 2 5.20 -8.44 -27.64
CA LYS A 2 5.43 -7.21 -26.87
C LYS A 2 6.22 -7.53 -25.60
N THR A 3 7.09 -6.65 -25.14
CA THR A 3 7.79 -6.83 -23.85
C THR A 3 6.96 -6.27 -22.69
N LEU A 4 7.37 -6.57 -21.46
CA LEU A 4 6.78 -5.97 -20.25
C LEU A 4 6.85 -4.43 -20.32
N GLU A 5 8.01 -3.90 -20.67
CA GLU A 5 8.29 -2.46 -20.73
C GLU A 5 7.38 -1.76 -21.75
N GLU A 6 7.18 -2.37 -22.92
CA GLU A 6 6.26 -1.84 -23.93
C GLU A 6 4.80 -1.81 -23.44
N VAL A 7 4.36 -2.85 -22.71
CA VAL A 7 3.00 -2.85 -22.14
C VAL A 7 2.83 -1.75 -21.11
N LEU A 8 3.81 -1.55 -20.22
CA LEU A 8 3.78 -0.48 -19.22
C LEU A 8 3.86 0.91 -19.87
N TYR A 9 4.67 1.07 -20.90
CA TYR A 9 4.81 2.32 -21.65
C TYR A 9 3.51 2.72 -22.34
N ASP A 10 2.88 1.80 -23.07
CA ASP A 10 1.59 2.01 -23.73
C ASP A 10 0.51 2.44 -22.71
N TYR A 11 0.45 1.74 -21.56
CA TYR A 11 -0.54 2.03 -20.51
C TYR A 11 -0.33 3.42 -19.88
N THR A 12 0.91 3.75 -19.50
CA THR A 12 1.24 5.01 -18.83
C THR A 12 1.05 6.23 -19.74
N ARG A 13 1.11 6.06 -21.07
CA ARG A 13 0.75 7.09 -22.06
C ARG A 13 -0.74 7.19 -22.36
N GLY A 14 -1.55 6.26 -21.84
CA GLY A 14 -2.99 6.18 -22.11
C GLY A 14 -3.33 5.59 -23.49
N GLU A 15 -2.38 4.91 -24.14
CA GLU A 15 -2.59 4.24 -25.43
C GLU A 15 -3.27 2.87 -25.28
N LYS A 16 -3.34 2.34 -24.05
CA LYS A 16 -4.08 1.14 -23.68
C LYS A 16 -4.92 1.37 -22.44
N THR A 17 -6.06 0.71 -22.39
CA THR A 17 -6.85 0.65 -21.14
C THR A 17 -6.17 -0.23 -20.09
N LEU A 18 -6.64 -0.12 -18.84
CA LEU A 18 -6.19 -0.97 -17.75
C LEU A 18 -6.42 -2.46 -18.06
N GLU A 19 -7.57 -2.79 -18.63
CA GLU A 19 -7.95 -4.16 -19.01
C GLU A 19 -7.06 -4.72 -20.10
N GLU A 20 -6.77 -3.92 -21.13
CA GLU A 20 -5.89 -4.30 -22.24
C GLU A 20 -4.44 -4.53 -21.76
N ALA A 21 -3.94 -3.64 -20.89
CA ALA A 21 -2.62 -3.77 -20.30
C ALA A 21 -2.51 -5.02 -19.44
N ASN A 22 -3.45 -5.23 -18.51
CA ASN A 22 -3.45 -6.41 -17.63
C ASN A 22 -3.62 -7.73 -18.39
N LYS A 23 -4.42 -7.74 -19.46
CA LYS A 23 -4.51 -8.90 -20.36
C LYS A 23 -3.17 -9.21 -21.00
N ALA A 24 -2.48 -8.20 -21.54
CA ALA A 24 -1.16 -8.39 -22.15
C ALA A 24 -0.12 -8.88 -21.13
N LEU A 25 -0.10 -8.32 -19.91
CA LEU A 25 0.79 -8.79 -18.84
C LEU A 25 0.56 -10.27 -18.51
N LYS A 26 -0.71 -10.69 -18.44
CA LYS A 26 -1.07 -12.10 -18.20
C LYS A 26 -0.65 -13.02 -19.34
N GLU A 27 -0.83 -12.60 -20.59
CA GLU A 27 -0.40 -13.36 -21.78
C GLU A 27 1.13 -13.52 -21.85
N LEU A 28 1.88 -12.58 -21.28
CA LEU A 28 3.34 -12.65 -21.13
C LEU A 28 3.78 -13.55 -19.96
N GLY A 29 2.84 -14.07 -19.15
CA GLY A 29 3.17 -14.80 -17.92
C GLY A 29 3.78 -13.91 -16.85
N CYS A 30 3.58 -12.59 -16.93
CA CYS A 30 4.05 -11.65 -15.92
C CYS A 30 3.18 -11.76 -14.65
N GLY A 31 3.80 -11.74 -13.48
CA GLY A 31 3.09 -11.74 -12.19
C GLY A 31 2.51 -10.38 -11.78
N LEU A 32 2.76 -9.33 -12.57
CA LEU A 32 2.27 -7.98 -12.27
C LEU A 32 0.81 -7.81 -12.70
N THR A 33 0.02 -7.20 -11.83
CA THR A 33 -1.33 -6.71 -12.14
C THR A 33 -1.39 -5.24 -11.77
N LEU A 34 -1.71 -4.41 -12.75
CA LEU A 34 -1.90 -2.98 -12.55
C LEU A 34 -3.24 -2.75 -11.86
N ASP A 35 -3.22 -1.97 -10.79
CA ASP A 35 -4.41 -1.51 -10.09
C ASP A 35 -4.14 -0.10 -9.53
N PRO A 36 -4.53 0.96 -10.27
CA PRO A 36 -4.43 2.34 -9.81
C PRO A 36 -5.22 2.64 -8.54
N THR A 37 -6.17 1.78 -8.19
CA THR A 37 -7.05 1.95 -7.03
C THR A 37 -6.58 1.20 -5.79
N ARG A 38 -5.50 0.41 -5.90
CA ARG A 38 -4.97 -0.44 -4.82
C ARG A 38 -4.79 0.31 -3.49
N ASN A 39 -4.29 1.55 -3.57
CA ASN A 39 -3.98 2.38 -2.39
C ASN A 39 -5.11 3.35 -2.03
N LEU A 40 -6.28 3.29 -2.68
CA LEU A 40 -7.45 4.07 -2.28
C LEU A 40 -8.11 3.49 -1.03
N PHE A 41 -8.63 4.38 -0.18
CA PHE A 41 -9.51 4.01 0.91
C PHE A 41 -10.97 4.09 0.48
N SER A 42 -11.71 3.03 0.75
CA SER A 42 -13.16 3.03 0.74
C SER A 42 -13.73 3.75 1.96
N ALA A 43 -14.98 4.21 1.85
CA ALA A 43 -15.68 4.83 2.98
C ALA A 43 -15.76 3.90 4.21
N ARG A 44 -15.88 2.59 3.98
CA ARG A 44 -15.92 1.58 5.04
C ARG A 44 -14.58 1.48 5.76
N GLU A 45 -13.47 1.39 5.03
CA GLU A 45 -12.12 1.33 5.61
C GLU A 45 -11.86 2.59 6.46
N LEU A 46 -12.26 3.77 5.98
CA LEU A 46 -12.14 5.01 6.76
C LEU A 46 -12.96 4.98 8.05
N LEU A 47 -14.19 4.46 8.03
CA LEU A 47 -15.05 4.36 9.21
C LEU A 47 -14.56 3.32 10.23
N GLU A 48 -13.96 2.23 9.76
CA GLU A 48 -13.41 1.18 10.62
C GLU A 48 -12.05 1.57 11.22
N THR A 49 -11.37 2.55 10.61
CA THR A 49 -10.05 3.03 11.03
C THR A 49 -10.15 3.89 12.28
N ARG A 50 -9.43 3.46 13.32
CA ARG A 50 -9.34 4.16 14.59
C ARG A 50 -7.90 4.15 15.11
N ALA A 51 -7.51 5.28 15.68
CA ALA A 51 -6.41 5.34 16.62
C ALA A 51 -6.93 5.04 18.04
N GLY A 52 -6.09 4.51 18.91
CA GLY A 52 -6.34 4.52 20.35
C GLY A 52 -5.41 5.48 21.08
N GLU A 53 -5.38 5.40 22.41
CA GLU A 53 -4.44 6.15 23.24
C GLU A 53 -3.01 5.65 23.02
N THR A 54 -2.84 4.33 22.93
CA THR A 54 -1.56 3.67 22.66
C THR A 54 -1.50 3.04 21.26
N PRO A 55 -0.31 2.78 20.70
CA PRO A 55 -0.18 2.19 19.37
C PRO A 55 -0.86 0.82 19.19
N ASP A 56 -0.90 -0.01 20.23
CA ASP A 56 -1.51 -1.35 20.21
C ASP A 56 -3.05 -1.34 20.12
N GLU A 57 -3.68 -0.19 20.37
CA GLU A 57 -5.12 -0.01 20.18
C GLU A 57 -5.49 0.39 18.73
N ALA A 58 -4.50 0.78 17.91
CA ALA A 58 -4.73 1.19 16.54
C ALA A 58 -5.21 0.02 15.67
N ASN A 59 -6.27 0.27 14.89
CA ASN A 59 -6.92 -0.74 14.05
C ASN A 59 -7.50 -0.10 12.79
N GLY A 60 -7.52 -0.84 11.69
CA GLY A 60 -8.05 -0.41 10.39
C GLY A 60 -6.93 -0.15 9.39
N TRP A 61 -7.01 0.93 8.63
CA TRP A 61 -6.17 1.13 7.45
C TRP A 61 -5.34 2.41 7.52
N GLY A 62 -4.12 2.34 7.03
CA GLY A 62 -3.18 3.44 7.03
C GLY A 62 -2.36 3.52 5.75
N ILE A 63 -1.56 4.57 5.65
CA ILE A 63 -0.56 4.74 4.60
C ILE A 63 0.83 4.53 5.18
N LEU A 64 1.59 3.63 4.59
CA LEU A 64 3.00 3.37 4.87
C LEU A 64 3.88 4.28 4.02
N ASP A 65 4.80 4.98 4.67
CA ASP A 65 5.93 5.67 4.07
C ASP A 65 7.23 5.02 4.58
N HIS A 66 8.04 4.51 3.65
CA HIS A 66 9.34 3.91 3.96
C HIS A 66 10.49 4.59 3.19
N GLY A 67 10.30 5.85 2.78
CA GLY A 67 11.38 6.70 2.26
C GLY A 67 11.72 6.54 0.78
N VAL A 68 10.93 5.79 0.00
CA VAL A 68 11.11 5.66 -1.47
C VAL A 68 10.16 6.55 -2.28
N GLY A 69 9.33 7.36 -1.60
CA GLY A 69 8.36 8.27 -2.24
C GLY A 69 7.03 7.61 -2.62
N SER A 70 6.92 6.29 -2.52
CA SER A 70 5.66 5.56 -2.66
C SER A 70 4.93 5.48 -1.31
N LEU A 71 3.63 5.72 -1.34
CA LEU A 71 2.73 5.63 -0.21
C LEU A 71 1.84 4.38 -0.39
N GLU A 72 2.06 3.37 0.44
CA GLU A 72 1.39 2.07 0.30
C GLU A 72 0.28 1.91 1.33
N LYS A 73 -0.92 1.49 0.90
CA LYS A 73 -2.01 1.21 1.84
C LYS A 73 -1.70 -0.05 2.63
N VAL A 74 -1.78 0.03 3.95
CA VAL A 74 -1.55 -1.09 4.88
C VAL A 74 -2.75 -1.32 5.80
N HIS A 75 -2.98 -2.58 6.15
CA HIS A 75 -3.96 -2.98 7.15
C HIS A 75 -3.26 -3.19 8.50
N VAL A 76 -3.84 -2.63 9.55
CA VAL A 76 -3.34 -2.66 10.92
C VAL A 76 -4.37 -3.31 11.83
N VAL A 77 -3.94 -4.30 12.61
CA VAL A 77 -4.74 -4.97 13.63
C VAL A 77 -3.97 -4.95 14.94
N ASN A 78 -4.56 -4.36 15.98
CA ASN A 78 -3.95 -4.22 17.31
C ASN A 78 -2.51 -3.69 17.27
N GLY A 79 -2.31 -2.60 16.55
CA GLY A 79 -1.00 -1.96 16.37
C GLY A 79 0.01 -2.75 15.55
N ARG A 80 -0.41 -3.76 14.78
CA ARG A 80 0.47 -4.51 13.88
C ARG A 80 0.02 -4.49 12.44
N THR A 81 0.93 -4.28 11.51
CA THR A 81 0.65 -4.45 10.08
C THR A 81 0.45 -5.93 9.75
N VAL A 82 -0.55 -6.25 8.92
CA VAL A 82 -0.90 -7.65 8.62
C VAL A 82 0.01 -8.27 7.55
N ASP A 83 0.29 -7.54 6.47
CA ASP A 83 0.97 -8.07 5.28
C ASP A 83 2.35 -7.43 5.02
N VAL A 84 2.84 -6.60 5.96
CA VAL A 84 4.09 -5.86 5.81
C VAL A 84 4.93 -5.99 7.07
N ASP A 85 6.22 -6.27 6.89
CA ASP A 85 7.26 -6.21 7.92
C ASP A 85 8.43 -5.42 7.33
N MET A 86 8.73 -4.26 7.92
CA MET A 86 9.79 -3.36 7.48
C MET A 86 11.15 -3.67 8.12
N GLY A 87 11.24 -4.71 8.95
CA GLY A 87 12.44 -5.11 9.66
C GLY A 87 13.08 -3.94 10.43
N GLN A 88 14.27 -3.54 9.98
CA GLN A 88 15.06 -2.45 10.56
C GLN A 88 14.97 -1.14 9.76
N GLU A 89 14.17 -1.11 8.68
CA GLU A 89 14.04 0.08 7.84
C GLU A 89 13.33 1.22 8.56
N THR A 90 13.59 2.43 8.09
CA THR A 90 12.88 3.60 8.58
C THR A 90 11.55 3.76 7.87
N ALA A 91 10.50 3.24 8.52
CA ALA A 91 9.12 3.33 8.08
C ALA A 91 8.19 4.03 9.07
N TYR A 92 7.13 4.64 8.54
CA TYR A 92 6.06 5.30 9.28
C TYR A 92 4.70 4.90 8.74
N VAL A 93 3.71 4.75 9.61
CA VAL A 93 2.31 4.55 9.23
C VAL A 93 1.49 5.75 9.66
N TYR A 94 0.77 6.34 8.71
CA TYR A 94 -0.18 7.42 8.93
C TYR A 94 -1.60 6.84 8.93
N MET A 95 -2.30 6.91 10.06
CA MET A 95 -3.68 6.41 10.18
C MET A 95 -4.48 7.19 11.22
N ALA A 96 -5.77 7.41 10.97
CA ALA A 96 -6.67 8.16 11.85
C ALA A 96 -6.11 9.51 12.36
N GLY A 97 -5.35 10.23 11.52
CA GLY A 97 -4.74 11.51 11.87
C GLY A 97 -3.51 11.42 12.78
N LYS A 98 -3.02 10.22 13.10
CA LYS A 98 -1.77 9.99 13.84
C LYS A 98 -0.68 9.45 12.93
N ARG A 99 0.57 9.76 13.31
CA ARG A 99 1.79 9.16 12.77
C ARG A 99 2.34 8.15 13.77
N TYR A 100 2.68 6.97 13.29
CA TYR A 100 3.32 5.92 14.08
C TYR A 100 4.65 5.55 13.44
N ARG A 101 5.64 5.25 14.27
CA ARG A 101 6.86 4.59 13.82
C ARG A 101 6.56 3.10 13.61
N LEU A 102 6.97 2.52 12.48
CA LEU A 102 6.84 1.09 12.23
C LEU A 102 8.19 0.40 12.46
N ARG A 103 8.25 -0.53 13.43
CA ARG A 103 9.44 -1.34 13.75
C ARG A 103 9.11 -2.81 13.48
N GLY A 104 9.67 -3.37 12.42
CA GLY A 104 9.21 -4.64 11.89
C GLY A 104 7.77 -4.52 11.39
N ASP A 105 6.85 -5.23 12.04
CA ASP A 105 5.41 -5.16 11.84
C ASP A 105 4.67 -4.35 12.93
N VAL A 106 5.39 -3.78 13.92
CA VAL A 106 4.78 -3.17 15.11
C VAL A 106 4.77 -1.65 15.05
N LEU A 107 3.61 -1.05 15.27
CA LEU A 107 3.47 0.38 15.50
C LEU A 107 4.01 0.75 16.89
N THR A 108 4.85 1.77 16.94
CA THR A 108 5.32 2.40 18.17
C THR A 108 5.00 3.89 18.15
N GLU A 109 5.17 4.54 19.29
CA GLU A 109 5.18 5.99 19.34
C GLU A 109 6.26 6.56 18.41
N GLU A 110 6.06 7.81 18.03
CA GLU A 110 7.02 8.59 17.25
C GLU A 110 8.30 8.82 18.06
N ASP A 111 9.46 8.82 17.40
CA ASP A 111 10.76 9.16 18.03
C ASP A 111 10.86 10.67 18.36
#